data_AF-A0A822XII0-F1
#
_entry.id   AF-A0A822XII0-F1
#
_cell.length_a   1.000
_cell.length_b   1.000
_cell.length_c   1.000
_cell.angle_alpha   90.00
_cell.angle_beta   90.00
_cell.angle_gamma   90.00
#
_symmetry.space_group_name_H-M   'P 1'
#
loop_
_entity.id
_entity.type
_entity.pdbx_description
1 polymer ?
#
loop_
_entity_poly.entity_id
_entity_poly.type
_entity_poly.pdbx_seq_one_letter_code
_entity_poly.pdbx_strand_id
1 'polypeptide(L)' 'MDGGLYEHYTEFRNCLEGTIKELLEEEASESVVVEHFNNGSGIGAVLLAASHSQYLEVEDS' A
#
# COMPACT_ATOMS: atom_id res chain seq x y z
N MET A 1 -2.43 -1.57 -1.92
CA MET A 1 -3.86 -1.54 -2.33
C MET A 1 -4.72 -1.76 -1.11
N ASP A 2 -5.76 -0.96 -0.94
CA ASP A 2 -6.71 -1.03 0.18
C ASP A 2 -8.13 -0.78 -0.37
N GLY A 3 -9.15 -1.06 0.44
CA GLY A 3 -10.55 -0.78 0.13
C GLY A 3 -11.36 -2.01 -0.29
N GLY A 4 -12.64 -2.00 0.08
CA GLY A 4 -13.50 -3.19 0.05
C GLY A 4 -13.69 -3.83 -1.33
N LEU A 5 -13.60 -3.06 -2.42
CA LEU A 5 -13.70 -3.59 -3.77
C LEU A 5 -12.50 -4.47 -4.12
N TYR A 6 -11.28 -4.00 -3.83
CA TYR A 6 -10.07 -4.78 -4.02
C TYR A 6 -10.02 -5.95 -3.01
N GLU A 7 -10.42 -5.71 -1.76
CA GLU A 7 -10.36 -6.71 -0.68
C GLU A 7 -11.35 -7.87 -0.84
N HIS A 8 -12.60 -7.59 -1.21
CA HIS A 8 -13.67 -8.60 -1.15
C HIS A 8 -14.16 -9.07 -2.52
N TYR A 9 -13.85 -8.36 -3.60
CA TYR A 9 -14.27 -8.75 -4.94
C TYR A 9 -13.11 -9.36 -5.73
N THR A 10 -12.97 -10.68 -5.64
CA THR A 10 -11.88 -11.46 -6.26
C THR A 10 -11.79 -11.28 -7.78
N GLU A 11 -12.91 -11.32 -8.51
CA GLU A 11 -12.88 -11.14 -9.97
C GLU A 11 -12.36 -9.76 -10.37
N PHE A 12 -12.77 -8.73 -9.64
CA PHE A 12 -12.26 -7.37 -9.85
C PHE A 12 -10.75 -7.31 -9.59
N ARG A 13 -10.27 -7.90 -8.48
CA ARG A 13 -8.85 -7.94 -8.13
C ARG A 13 -8.02 -8.65 -9.22
N ASN A 14 -8.44 -9.84 -9.63
CA ASN A 14 -7.74 -10.63 -10.63
C ASN A 14 -7.69 -9.90 -11.98
N CYS A 15 -8.80 -9.29 -12.39
CA CYS A 15 -8.87 -8.49 -13.61
C CYS A 15 -7.93 -7.28 -13.54
N LEU A 16 -7.93 -6.55 -12.43
CA LEU A 16 -7.03 -5.41 -12.21
C LEU A 16 -5.56 -5.82 -12.29
N GLU A 17 -5.15 -6.83 -11.53
CA GLU A 17 -3.75 -7.30 -11.50
C GLU A 17 -3.32 -7.86 -12.87
N GLY A 18 -4.19 -8.61 -13.54
CA GLY A 18 -3.94 -9.10 -14.90
C GLY A 18 -3.78 -7.98 -15.92
N THR A 19 -4.64 -6.95 -15.85
CA THR A 19 -4.56 -5.78 -16.74
C THR A 19 -3.29 -4.97 -16.50
N ILE A 20 -2.86 -4.80 -15.24
CA ILE A 20 -1.59 -4.13 -14.92
C ILE A 20 -0.41 -4.92 -15.51
N LYS A 21 -0.42 -6.25 -15.37
CA LYS A 21 0.62 -7.11 -15.96
C LYS A 21 0.66 -7.00 -17.49
N GLU A 22 -0.50 -6.97 -18.14
CA GLU A 22 -0.60 -6.79 -19.59
C GLU A 22 -0.06 -5.42 -20.04
N LEU A 23 -0.43 -4.35 -19.35
CA LEU A 23 0.00 -2.98 -19.68
C LEU A 23 1.50 -2.74 -19.48
N LEU A 24 2.11 -3.41 -18.51
CA LEU A 24 3.53 -3.27 -18.20
C LEU A 24 4.42 -4.19 -19.04
N GLU A 25 3.83 -5.15 -19.76
CA GLU A 25 4.55 -6.21 -20.46
C GLU A 25 5.37 -7.09 -19.50
N GLU A 26 5.83 -8.25 -19.99
CA GLU A 26 6.40 -9.31 -19.15
C GLU A 26 7.60 -8.83 -18.33
N GLU A 27 8.59 -8.21 -18.99
CA GLU A 27 9.87 -7.82 -18.38
C GLU A 27 9.71 -6.73 -17.30
N ALA A 28 8.86 -5.72 -17.53
CA ALA A 28 8.64 -4.67 -16.54
C ALA A 28 7.67 -5.13 -15.42
N SER A 29 6.73 -6.03 -15.71
CA SER A 29 5.78 -6.54 -14.71
C SER A 29 6.44 -7.29 -13.55
N GLU A 30 7.59 -7.94 -13.79
CA GLU A 30 8.35 -8.66 -12.75
C GLU A 30 8.88 -7.73 -11.65
N SER A 31 9.03 -6.45 -11.95
CA SER A 31 9.51 -5.44 -11.00
C SER A 31 8.40 -4.80 -10.15
N VAL A 32 7.13 -5.14 -10.41
CA VAL A 32 5.97 -4.51 -9.77
C VAL A 32 5.18 -5.53 -8.95
N VAL A 33 4.92 -5.20 -7.68
CA VAL A 33 4.05 -6.00 -6.80
C VAL A 33 2.84 -5.18 -6.41
N VAL A 34 1.65 -5.75 -6.63
CA VAL A 34 0.38 -5.18 -6.14
C VAL A 34 0.10 -5.80 -4.78
N GLU A 35 0.45 -5.09 -3.71
CA GLU A 35 0.33 -5.60 -2.35
C GLU A 35 -0.96 -5.14 -1.66
N HIS A 36 -1.65 -6.04 -0.97
CA HIS A 36 -2.79 -5.68 -0.13
C HIS A 36 -2.32 -5.13 1.22
N PHE A 37 -2.82 -3.95 1.61
CA PHE A 37 -2.49 -3.34 2.90
C PHE A 37 -3.76 -2.81 3.54
N ASN A 38 -4.32 -3.60 4.45
CA ASN A 38 -5.62 -3.32 5.06
C ASN A 38 -5.53 -2.14 6.04
N ASN A 39 -6.40 -1.15 5.83
CA ASN A 39 -6.58 0.00 6.70
C ASN A 39 -5.28 0.80 6.95
N GLY A 40 -4.49 0.93 5.90
CA GLY A 40 -3.16 1.52 5.97
C GLY A 40 -3.14 3.00 6.34
N SER A 41 -4.25 3.70 6.10
CA SER A 41 -4.41 5.11 6.46
C SER A 41 -4.34 5.34 7.97
N GLY A 42 -4.89 4.42 8.78
CA GLY A 42 -4.86 4.52 10.24
C GLY A 42 -3.44 4.40 10.78
N ILE A 43 -2.74 3.32 10.42
CA ILE A 43 -1.34 3.09 10.84
C ILE A 43 -0.42 4.16 10.23
N GLY A 44 -0.64 4.54 8.97
CA GLY A 44 0.12 5.59 8.30
C GLY A 44 -0.02 6.94 9.01
N ALA A 45 -1.21 7.31 9.46
CA ALA A 45 -1.44 8.53 10.24
C ALA A 45 -0.67 8.49 11.59
N VAL A 46 -0.61 7.34 12.26
CA VAL A 46 0.17 7.16 13.49
C VAL A 46 1.67 7.31 13.22
N LEU A 47 2.18 6.67 12.16
CA LEU A 47 3.59 6.78 11.77
C LEU A 47 3.98 8.24 11.47
N LEU A 48 3.12 8.97 10.75
CA LEU A 48 3.31 10.40 10.49
C LEU A 48 3.27 11.23 11.78
N ALA A 49 2.32 10.95 12.69
CA ALA A 49 2.26 11.64 13.97
C ALA A 49 3.52 11.38 14.82
N ALA A 50 4.04 10.15 14.81
CA ALA A 50 5.26 9.79 15.52
C ALA A 50 6.49 10.50 14.93
N SER A 51 6.62 10.57 13.60
CA SER A 51 7.74 11.29 12.94
C SER A 51 7.67 12.81 13.09
N HIS A 52 6.55 13.35 13.59
CA HIS A 52 6.37 14.76 13.93
C HIS A 52 6.09 14.97 15.43
N SER A 53 6.44 14.00 16.26
CA SER A 53 6.25 14.08 17.71
C SER A 53 7.10 15.19 18.31
N GLN A 54 6.52 15.97 19.23
CA GLN A 54 7.23 16.99 20.00
C GLN A 54 8.31 16.42 20.92
N TYR A 55 8.32 15.10 21.12
CA TYR A 55 9.25 14.40 22.00
C TYR A 55 10.45 13.80 21.26
N LEU A 56 10.57 14.00 19.94
CA LEU A 56 11.65 13.40 19.13
C LEU A 56 13.06 13.83 19.56
N GLU A 57 13.24 15.06 20.05
CA GLU A 57 14.54 15.61 20.46
C GLU A 57 14.78 15.54 21.98
N VAL A 58 13.77 15.10 22.75
CA VAL A 58 13.84 15.05 24.23
C VAL A 58 14.60 13.80 24.71
N GLU A 59 14.80 12.81 23.85
CA GLU A 59 15.56 11.60 24.18
C GLU A 59 17.09 11.80 24.18
N ASP A 60 17.60 12.95 23.69
CA ASP A 60 19.03 13.26 23.59
C ASP A 60 19.56 14.28 24.64
N SER A 61 18.78 14.64 25.68
CA SER A 61 19.19 15.61 26.74
C SER A 61 19.47 14.99 28.10
#